data_AF-K2AZB6-F1
#
_entry.id   AF-K2AZB6-F1
#
_cell.length_a   1.000
_cell.length_b   1.000
_cell.length_c   1.000
_cell.angle_alpha   90.00
_cell.angle_beta   90.00
_cell.angle_gamma   90.00
#
_symmetry.space_group_name_H-M   'P 1'
#
loop_
_entity.id
_entity.type
_entity.pdbx_description
1 polymer ?
#
loop_
_entity_poly.entity_id
_entity_poly.type
_entity_poly.pdbx_seq_one_letter_code
_entity_poly.pdbx_strand_id
1 'polypeptide(L)'
;MTTPNTFDLAIAADARLQARFDAVAEKLTADLAAQGLALPDRNALKQLPAVKMFCFTDAALPADALDEALRLPELADQLRKREVARALANGDSALHAELDRMGPTRRLTYGRDLAAAQAAEKAAMPAPARPTAEEEAKLLLMLRRLPPAERISAARAAGMI
;
A
#
# COMPACT_ATOMS: atom_id res chain seq x y z
N MET A 1 26.09 -17.91 7.49
CA MET A 1 25.88 -19.07 6.61
C MET A 1 24.46 -19.56 6.87
N THR A 2 23.51 -19.10 6.05
CA THR A 2 22.10 -19.48 6.19
C THR A 2 21.91 -20.78 5.42
N THR A 3 21.52 -21.85 6.10
CA THR A 3 21.21 -23.14 5.48
C THR A 3 20.17 -22.90 4.36
N PRO A 4 20.39 -23.40 3.13
CA PRO A 4 19.39 -23.25 2.08
C PRO A 4 18.09 -23.90 2.54
N ASN A 5 17.02 -23.11 2.53
CA ASN A 5 15.71 -23.57 2.97
C ASN A 5 15.28 -24.72 2.06
N THR A 6 14.75 -25.81 2.60
CA THR A 6 14.32 -27.00 1.83
C THR A 6 13.36 -26.62 0.69
N PHE A 7 12.60 -25.55 0.89
CA PHE A 7 11.71 -24.96 -0.11
C PHE A 7 12.45 -24.31 -1.30
N ASP A 8 13.55 -23.61 -1.06
CA ASP A 8 14.34 -22.99 -2.13
C ASP A 8 14.95 -24.05 -3.05
N LEU A 9 15.42 -25.15 -2.47
CA LEU A 9 15.94 -26.28 -3.21
C LEU A 9 14.85 -26.97 -4.04
N ALA A 10 13.64 -27.12 -3.49
CA ALA A 10 12.50 -27.70 -4.20
C ALA A 10 12.02 -26.83 -5.38
N ILE A 11 11.96 -25.52 -5.18
CA ILE A 11 11.62 -24.56 -6.24
C ILE A 11 12.67 -24.57 -7.35
N ALA A 12 13.96 -24.54 -7.00
CA ALA A 12 15.04 -24.50 -7.98
C ALA A 12 15.14 -25.79 -8.82
N ALA A 13 14.69 -26.92 -8.26
CA ALA A 13 14.73 -28.22 -8.93
C ALA A 13 13.53 -28.47 -9.87
N ASP A 14 12.42 -27.74 -9.73
CA ASP A 14 11.18 -27.98 -10.48
C ASP A 14 10.63 -26.69 -11.12
N ALA A 15 10.70 -26.65 -12.45
CA ALA A 15 10.21 -25.53 -13.26
C ALA A 15 8.71 -25.24 -13.06
N ARG A 16 7.89 -26.25 -12.73
CA ARG A 16 6.47 -26.06 -12.46
C ARG A 16 6.25 -25.39 -11.10
N LEU A 17 7.02 -25.79 -10.09
CA LEU A 17 6.99 -25.12 -8.77
C LEU A 17 7.49 -23.69 -8.86
N GLN A 18 8.55 -23.44 -9.63
CA GLN A 18 9.04 -22.09 -9.92
C GLN A 18 7.95 -21.23 -10.57
N ALA A 19 7.30 -21.72 -11.64
CA ALA A 19 6.24 -20.97 -12.31
C ALA A 19 5.04 -20.65 -11.39
N ARG A 20 4.69 -21.58 -10.49
CA ARG A 20 3.64 -21.36 -9.49
C ARG A 20 4.01 -20.31 -8.47
N PHE A 21 5.24 -20.39 -7.94
CA PHE A 21 5.78 -19.37 -7.06
C PHE A 21 5.75 -18.01 -7.76
N ASP A 22 6.15 -17.95 -9.03
CA ASP A 22 6.21 -16.70 -9.78
C ASP A 22 4.84 -16.06 -9.95
N ALA A 23 3.81 -16.85 -10.26
CA ALA A 23 2.43 -16.37 -10.36
C ALA A 23 1.88 -15.84 -9.03
N VAL A 24 2.11 -16.54 -7.92
CA VAL A 24 1.67 -16.05 -6.59
C VAL A 24 2.44 -14.82 -6.17
N ALA A 25 3.75 -14.81 -6.42
CA ALA A 25 4.59 -13.69 -6.08
C ALA A 25 4.22 -12.44 -6.86
N GLU A 26 3.88 -12.57 -8.15
CA GLU A 26 3.35 -11.48 -8.95
C GLU A 26 2.01 -10.98 -8.40
N LYS A 27 1.07 -11.88 -8.10
CA LYS A 27 -0.22 -11.50 -7.51
C LYS A 27 -0.06 -10.77 -6.17
N LEU A 28 0.72 -11.32 -5.24
CA LEU A 28 0.93 -10.70 -3.92
C LEU A 28 1.68 -9.37 -4.04
N THR A 29 2.63 -9.26 -4.96
CA THR A 29 3.32 -7.98 -5.21
C THR A 29 2.36 -6.93 -5.75
N ALA A 30 1.44 -7.32 -6.65
CA ALA A 30 0.39 -6.42 -7.15
C ALA A 30 -0.59 -6.02 -6.04
N ASP A 31 -1.03 -6.96 -5.21
CA ASP A 31 -1.93 -6.72 -4.08
C ASP A 31 -1.27 -5.77 -3.04
N LEU A 32 0.02 -5.92 -2.76
CA LEU A 32 0.79 -5.01 -1.90
C LEU A 32 0.99 -3.63 -2.53
N ALA A 33 1.29 -3.57 -3.82
CA ALA A 33 1.42 -2.32 -4.55
C ALA A 33 0.10 -1.53 -4.60
N ALA A 34 -1.04 -2.23 -4.70
CA ALA A 34 -2.37 -1.63 -4.57
C ALA A 34 -2.64 -1.05 -3.16
N GLN A 35 -1.85 -1.43 -2.15
CA GLN A 35 -1.86 -0.81 -0.82
C GLN A 35 -0.78 0.27 -0.64
N GLY A 36 -0.04 0.60 -1.70
CA GLY A 36 1.07 1.56 -1.66
C GLY A 36 2.33 1.01 -0.98
N LEU A 37 2.46 -0.32 -0.86
CA LEU A 37 3.62 -0.98 -0.28
C LEU A 37 4.51 -1.57 -1.37
N ALA A 38 5.82 -1.40 -1.24
CA ALA A 38 6.79 -1.95 -2.15
C ALA A 38 7.62 -3.04 -1.47
N LEU A 39 7.59 -4.26 -2.01
CA LEU A 39 8.41 -5.34 -1.49
C LEU A 39 9.83 -5.23 -2.09
N PRO A 40 10.90 -5.08 -1.27
CA PRO A 40 12.26 -4.90 -1.79
C PRO A 40 12.86 -6.20 -2.35
N ASP A 41 12.53 -7.35 -1.76
CA ASP A 41 12.97 -8.67 -2.23
C ASP A 41 11.79 -9.62 -2.34
N ARG A 42 11.55 -10.12 -3.55
CA ARG A 42 10.47 -11.08 -3.84
C ARG A 42 10.70 -12.43 -3.16
N ASN A 43 11.95 -12.78 -2.84
CA ASN A 43 12.26 -14.02 -2.13
C ASN A 43 11.77 -14.02 -0.69
N ALA A 44 11.48 -12.85 -0.09
CA ALA A 44 10.86 -12.77 1.23
C ALA A 44 9.50 -13.52 1.27
N LEU A 45 8.76 -13.53 0.15
CA LEU A 45 7.49 -14.26 0.02
C LEU A 45 7.65 -15.77 0.18
N LYS A 46 8.84 -16.32 -0.06
CA LYS A 46 9.12 -17.75 0.15
C LYS A 46 9.12 -18.15 1.62
N GLN A 47 9.22 -17.19 2.54
CA GLN A 47 9.13 -17.47 3.97
C GLN A 47 7.69 -17.69 4.42
N LEU A 48 6.71 -17.21 3.65
CA LEU A 48 5.29 -17.26 3.99
C LEU A 48 4.73 -18.69 3.90
N PRO A 49 4.09 -19.20 4.98
CA PRO A 49 3.41 -20.49 4.96
C PRO A 49 2.36 -20.60 3.86
N ALA A 50 1.54 -19.57 3.64
CA ALA A 50 0.52 -19.57 2.59
C ALA A 50 1.10 -19.81 1.18
N VAL A 51 2.24 -19.18 0.88
CA VAL A 51 2.93 -19.33 -0.43
C VAL A 51 3.49 -20.73 -0.60
N LYS A 52 4.10 -21.30 0.44
CA LYS A 52 4.60 -22.69 0.43
C LYS A 52 3.46 -23.67 0.19
N MET A 53 2.35 -23.50 0.91
CA MET A 53 1.18 -24.35 0.80
C MET A 53 0.58 -24.30 -0.61
N PHE A 54 0.44 -23.12 -1.19
CA PHE A 54 -0.03 -22.96 -2.57
C PHE A 54 0.85 -23.72 -3.56
N CYS A 55 2.18 -23.54 -3.46
CA CYS A 55 3.12 -24.15 -4.41
C CYS A 55 3.02 -25.68 -4.40
N PHE A 56 2.91 -26.29 -3.21
CA PHE A 56 2.89 -27.75 -3.05
C PHE A 56 1.52 -28.41 -3.24
N THR A 57 0.42 -27.73 -2.89
CA THR A 57 -0.90 -28.38 -2.83
C THR A 57 -1.81 -28.10 -4.02
N ASP A 58 -1.44 -27.18 -4.92
CA ASP A 58 -2.30 -26.72 -6.03
C ASP A 58 -3.67 -26.15 -5.54
N ALA A 59 -3.78 -25.88 -4.24
CA ALA A 59 -4.95 -25.27 -3.63
C ALA A 59 -5.02 -23.78 -3.97
N ALA A 60 -6.21 -23.19 -3.84
CA ALA A 60 -6.36 -21.75 -3.96
C ALA A 60 -5.49 -21.02 -2.91
N LEU A 61 -4.97 -19.84 -3.28
CA LEU A 61 -4.24 -18.99 -2.35
C LEU A 61 -5.19 -18.60 -1.20
N PRO A 62 -4.83 -18.88 0.06
CA PRO A 62 -5.73 -18.62 1.17
C PRO A 62 -5.91 -17.10 1.35
N ALA A 63 -7.09 -16.70 1.83
CA ALA A 63 -7.50 -15.29 1.86
C ALA A 63 -6.62 -14.42 2.77
N ASP A 64 -5.97 -15.04 3.76
CA ASP A 64 -5.04 -14.44 4.71
C ASP A 64 -3.59 -14.33 4.20
N ALA A 65 -3.29 -14.81 2.98
CA ALA A 65 -1.94 -14.73 2.42
C ALA A 65 -1.40 -13.28 2.33
N LEU A 66 -2.29 -12.32 2.10
CA LEU A 66 -1.94 -10.90 2.09
C LEU A 66 -1.64 -10.39 3.50
N ASP A 67 -2.44 -10.80 4.49
CA ASP A 67 -2.22 -10.43 5.90
C ASP A 67 -0.92 -11.04 6.45
N GLU A 68 -0.58 -12.26 6.02
CA GLU A 68 0.74 -12.85 6.31
C GLU A 68 1.87 -12.05 5.67
N ALA A 69 1.71 -11.63 4.41
CA ALA A 69 2.71 -10.80 3.72
C ALA A 69 2.91 -9.45 4.42
N LEU A 70 1.84 -8.82 4.93
CA LEU A 70 1.92 -7.56 5.68
C LEU A 70 2.72 -7.67 6.99
N ARG A 71 2.89 -8.89 7.54
CA ARG A 71 3.70 -9.12 8.75
C ARG A 71 5.19 -9.30 8.45
N LEU A 72 5.60 -9.24 7.19
CA LEU A 72 7.01 -9.35 6.81
C LEU A 72 7.84 -8.20 7.41
N PRO A 73 8.99 -8.48 8.03
CA PRO A 73 9.88 -7.46 8.59
C PRO A 73 10.26 -6.37 7.58
N GLU A 74 10.39 -6.75 6.31
CA GLU A 74 10.77 -5.86 5.21
C GLU A 74 9.70 -4.79 4.91
N LEU A 75 8.45 -5.01 5.31
CA LEU A 75 7.34 -4.07 5.15
C LEU A 75 7.03 -3.27 6.42
N ALA A 76 7.57 -3.68 7.58
CA ALA A 76 7.24 -3.07 8.87
C ALA A 76 7.52 -1.57 8.91
N ASP A 77 8.66 -1.12 8.35
CA ASP A 77 9.01 0.30 8.31
C ASP A 77 8.08 1.11 7.40
N GLN A 78 7.65 0.55 6.27
CA GLN A 78 6.73 1.22 5.34
C GLN A 78 5.33 1.33 5.95
N LEU A 79 4.86 0.27 6.60
CA LEU A 79 3.59 0.26 7.35
C LEU A 79 3.61 1.30 8.47
N ARG A 80 4.69 1.34 9.26
CA ARG A 80 4.86 2.32 10.32
C ARG A 80 4.89 3.75 9.77
N LYS A 81 5.61 4.02 8.67
CA LYS A 81 5.61 5.34 8.02
C LYS A 81 4.20 5.73 7.56
N ARG A 82 3.42 4.80 7.01
CA ARG A 82 2.04 5.04 6.58
C ARG A 82 1.12 5.35 7.76
N GLU A 83 1.23 4.60 8.86
CA GLU A 83 0.45 4.85 10.08
C GLU A 83 0.74 6.24 10.66
N VAL A 84 2.01 6.62 10.77
CA VAL A 84 2.39 7.96 11.24
C VAL A 84 1.89 9.04 10.28
N ALA A 85 2.01 8.82 8.96
CA ALA A 85 1.48 9.76 7.96
C ALA A 85 -0.04 9.99 8.10
N ARG A 86 -0.81 8.93 8.37
CA ARG A 86 -2.25 9.00 8.61
C ARG A 86 -2.57 9.70 9.92
N ALA A 87 -1.86 9.38 11.00
CA ALA A 87 -2.08 9.99 12.30
C ALA A 87 -1.78 11.51 12.28
N LEU A 88 -0.73 11.93 11.56
CA LEU A 88 -0.45 13.35 11.32
C LEU A 88 -1.51 14.03 10.46
N ALA A 89 -2.03 13.35 9.42
CA ALA A 89 -3.12 13.89 8.60
C ALA A 89 -4.42 14.07 9.39
N ASN A 90 -4.65 13.21 10.38
CA ASN A 90 -5.81 13.26 11.28
C ASN A 90 -5.63 14.27 12.44
N GLY A 91 -4.49 14.96 12.53
CA GLY A 91 -4.23 15.98 13.53
C GLY A 91 -3.86 15.44 14.92
N ASP A 92 -3.26 14.25 15.00
CA ASP A 92 -2.84 13.66 16.28
C ASP A 92 -1.72 14.48 16.94
N SER A 93 -2.09 15.19 18.02
CA SER A 93 -1.24 16.19 18.68
C SER A 93 0.00 15.59 19.34
N ALA A 94 -0.03 14.31 19.72
CA ALA A 94 1.11 13.64 20.34
C ALA A 94 2.27 13.45 19.37
N LEU A 95 1.99 13.07 18.12
CA LEU A 95 3.00 12.91 17.07
C LEU A 95 3.56 14.25 16.59
N HIS A 96 2.72 15.30 16.56
CA HIS A 96 3.19 16.66 16.29
C HIS A 96 4.20 17.12 17.35
N ALA A 97 3.93 16.86 18.63
CA ALA A 97 4.85 17.19 19.73
C ALA A 97 6.16 16.39 19.67
N GLU A 98 6.14 15.15 19.18
CA GLU A 98 7.34 14.33 18.99
C GLU A 98 8.21 14.84 17.83
N LEU A 99 7.59 15.28 16.73
CA LEU A 99 8.30 15.91 15.61
C LEU A 99 8.95 17.24 15.98
N ASP A 100 8.32 18.02 16.86
CA ASP A 100 8.89 19.29 17.34
C ASP A 100 10.14 19.09 18.22
N ARG A 101 10.30 17.91 18.82
CA ARG A 101 11.52 17.54 19.58
C ARG A 101 12.66 17.05 18.70
N MET A 102 12.42 16.77 17.42
CA MET A 102 13.47 16.36 16.48
C MET A 102 14.30 17.56 16.03
N GLY A 103 15.62 17.35 15.91
CA GLY A 103 16.50 18.36 15.31
C GLY A 103 16.06 18.74 13.88
N PRO A 104 16.25 20.00 13.46
CA PRO A 104 15.66 20.56 12.23
C PRO A 104 16.02 19.76 10.98
N THR A 105 17.27 19.29 10.87
CA THR A 105 17.71 18.47 9.73
C THR A 105 17.00 17.12 9.67
N ARG A 106 16.83 16.44 10.82
CA ARG A 106 16.12 15.14 10.89
C ARG A 106 14.63 15.30 10.57
N ARG A 107 14.02 16.39 11.03
CA ARG A 107 12.61 16.71 10.75
C ARG A 107 12.36 16.91 9.25
N LEU A 108 13.27 17.60 8.54
CA LEU A 108 13.15 17.78 7.09
C LEU A 108 13.25 16.46 6.32
N THR A 109 14.20 15.59 6.67
CA THR A 109 14.34 14.28 6.02
C THR A 109 13.12 13.41 6.29
N TYR A 110 12.67 13.35 7.55
CA TYR A 110 11.49 12.57 7.94
C TYR A 110 10.20 13.09 7.28
N GLY A 111 10.05 14.41 7.16
CA GLY A 111 8.92 15.03 6.45
C GLY A 111 8.90 14.70 4.96
N ARG A 112 10.06 14.64 4.31
CA ARG A 112 10.16 14.21 2.90
C ARG A 112 9.78 12.75 2.72
N ASP A 113 10.25 11.87 3.61
CA ASP A 113 9.88 10.45 3.61
C ASP A 113 8.38 10.24 3.81
N LEU A 114 7.76 11.00 4.73
CA LEU A 114 6.32 10.97 4.95
C LEU A 114 5.53 11.47 3.74
N ALA A 115 5.99 12.54 3.09
CA ALA A 115 5.35 13.05 1.88
C ALA A 115 5.41 12.02 0.73
N ALA A 116 6.53 11.29 0.60
CA ALA A 116 6.65 10.21 -0.36
C ALA A 116 5.69 9.04 -0.05
N ALA A 117 5.57 8.66 1.23
CA ALA A 117 4.62 7.64 1.66
C ALA A 117 3.16 8.04 1.39
N GLN A 118 2.79 9.29 1.68
CA GLN A 118 1.44 9.81 1.37
C GLN A 118 1.16 9.88 -0.13
N ALA A 119 2.16 10.23 -0.94
CA ALA A 119 2.03 10.25 -2.39
C ALA A 119 1.81 8.83 -2.95
N ALA A 120 2.54 7.84 -2.45
CA ALA A 120 2.36 6.43 -2.82
C ALA A 120 0.96 5.92 -2.43
N GLU A 121 0.48 6.26 -1.24
CA GLU A 121 -0.87 5.91 -0.78
C GLU A 121 -1.96 6.57 -1.65
N LYS A 122 -1.82 7.86 -1.98
CA LYS A 122 -2.75 8.56 -2.86
C LYS A 122 -2.75 8.01 -4.29
N ALA A 123 -1.59 7.60 -4.81
CA ALA A 123 -1.48 6.99 -6.14
C ALA A 123 -2.13 5.59 -6.19
N ALA A 124 -2.16 4.89 -5.06
CA ALA A 124 -2.78 3.58 -4.94
C ALA A 124 -4.31 3.66 -4.74
N MET A 125 -4.85 4.81 -4.31
CA MET A 125 -6.30 5.00 -4.24
C MET A 125 -6.88 5.06 -5.66
N PRO A 126 -7.95 4.29 -5.96
CA PRO A 126 -8.64 4.41 -7.23
C PRO A 126 -9.13 5.85 -7.41
N ALA A 127 -8.90 6.42 -8.60
CA ALA A 127 -9.44 7.73 -8.93
C ALA A 127 -10.95 7.75 -8.65
N PRO A 128 -11.50 8.84 -8.09
CA PRO A 128 -12.93 8.93 -7.84
C PRO A 128 -13.67 8.61 -9.13
N ALA A 129 -14.54 7.60 -9.07
CA ALA A 129 -15.30 7.15 -10.23
C ALA A 129 -16.05 8.35 -10.82
N ARG A 130 -15.97 8.52 -12.14
CA ARG A 130 -16.64 9.63 -12.81
C ARG A 130 -18.15 9.52 -12.51
N PRO A 131 -18.77 10.56 -11.94
CA PRO A 131 -20.17 10.48 -11.53
C PRO A 131 -21.06 10.20 -12.73
N THR A 132 -22.15 9.47 -12.51
CA THR A 132 -23.20 9.31 -13.52
C THR A 132 -23.84 10.66 -13.85
N ALA A 133 -24.53 10.78 -14.99
CA ALA A 133 -25.15 12.05 -15.41
C ALA A 133 -26.14 12.62 -14.36
N GLU A 134 -26.83 11.75 -13.61
CA GLU A 134 -27.72 12.16 -12.52
C GLU A 134 -26.97 12.66 -11.27
N GLU A 135 -25.86 12.03 -10.94
CA GLU A 135 -24.99 12.45 -9.83
C GLU A 135 -24.26 13.75 -10.16
N GLU A 136 -23.82 13.90 -11.41
CA GLU A 136 -23.19 15.12 -11.92
C GLU A 136 -24.15 16.32 -11.82
N ALA A 137 -25.43 16.14 -12.17
CA ALA A 137 -26.45 17.17 -12.02
C ALA A 137 -26.67 17.59 -10.55
N LYS A 138 -26.67 16.61 -9.62
CA LYS A 138 -26.76 16.88 -8.17
C LYS A 138 -25.53 17.62 -7.65
N LEU A 139 -24.34 17.23 -8.11
CA LEU A 139 -23.08 17.87 -7.74
C LEU A 139 -22.99 19.30 -8.27
N LEU A 140 -23.43 19.58 -9.50
CA LEU A 140 -23.51 20.94 -10.05
C LEU A 140 -24.43 21.85 -9.23
N LEU A 141 -25.55 21.31 -8.75
CA LEU A 141 -26.46 22.03 -7.85
C LEU A 141 -25.83 22.32 -6.48
N MET A 142 -25.07 21.38 -5.91
CA MET A 142 -24.31 21.62 -4.68
C MET A 142 -23.19 22.65 -4.89
N LEU A 143 -22.43 22.56 -5.98
CA LEU A 143 -21.34 23.48 -6.31
C LEU A 143 -21.85 24.92 -6.47
N ARG A 144 -23.05 25.12 -7.03
CA ARG A 144 -23.67 26.45 -7.11
C ARG A 144 -23.93 27.08 -5.75
N ARG A 145 -24.17 26.28 -4.71
CA ARG A 145 -24.43 26.76 -3.34
C ARG A 145 -23.14 27.09 -2.58
N LEU A 146 -21.99 26.60 -3.04
CA LEU A 146 -20.69 26.87 -2.43
C LEU A 146 -20.12 28.24 -2.85
N PRO A 147 -19.30 28.87 -1.99
CA PRO A 147 -18.53 30.05 -2.33
C PRO A 147 -17.64 29.81 -3.56
N PRO A 148 -17.43 30.81 -4.45
CA PRO A 148 -16.65 30.62 -5.69
C PRO A 148 -15.26 30.02 -5.49
N ALA A 149 -14.60 30.37 -4.38
CA ALA A 149 -13.28 29.88 -4.03
C ALA A 149 -13.24 28.36 -3.75
N GLU A 150 -14.34 27.76 -3.30
CA GLU A 150 -14.42 26.35 -2.91
C GLU A 150 -14.99 25.45 -4.01
N ARG A 151 -15.54 26.03 -5.08
CA ARG A 151 -16.17 25.26 -6.17
C ARG A 151 -15.18 24.38 -6.91
N ILE A 152 -13.99 24.91 -7.19
CA ILE A 152 -12.98 24.17 -7.96
C ILE A 152 -12.43 23.00 -7.13
N SER A 153 -12.18 23.21 -5.83
CA SER A 153 -11.70 22.13 -4.95
C SER A 153 -12.76 21.05 -4.75
N ALA A 154 -14.03 21.44 -4.53
CA ALA A 154 -15.14 20.50 -4.39
C ALA A 154 -15.44 19.73 -5.69
N ALA A 155 -15.33 20.37 -6.86
CA ALA A 155 -15.52 19.69 -8.15
C ALA A 155 -14.42 18.66 -8.42
N ARG A 156 -13.17 18.97 -8.05
CA ARG A 156 -12.04 18.04 -8.14
C ARG A 156 -12.20 16.85 -7.18
N ALA A 157 -12.65 17.12 -5.96
CA ALA A 157 -12.92 16.06 -4.97
C ALA A 157 -14.06 15.12 -5.40
N ALA A 158 -15.03 15.64 -6.15
CA ALA A 158 -16.14 14.87 -6.69
C ALA A 158 -15.83 14.14 -8.02
N GLY A 159 -14.61 14.23 -8.54
CA GLY A 159 -14.21 13.56 -9.79
C GLY A 159 -14.85 14.12 -11.06
N MET A 160 -15.33 15.37 -11.01
CA MET A 160 -15.92 16.04 -12.18
C MET A 160 -14.86 16.62 -13.13
N ILE A 161 -13.70 17.02 -12.59
CA ILE A 161 -12.56 17.61 -13.31
C ILE A 161 -11.22 17.17 -12.70
#